data_AF-F0Z5Q8-F1
#
_entry.id   AF-F0Z5Q8-F1
#
_cell.length_a   1.000
_cell.length_b   1.000
_cell.length_c   1.000
_cell.angle_alpha   90.00
_cell.angle_beta   90.00
_cell.angle_gamma   90.00
#
_symmetry.space_group_name_H-M   'P 1'
#
loop_
_entity.id
_entity.type
_entity.pdbx_description
1 polymer ?
#
loop_
_entity_poly.entity_id
_entity_poly.type
_entity_poly.pdbx_seq_one_letter_code
_entity_poly.pdbx_strand_id
1 'polypeptide(L)'
;MIMKKLSFTILLVIIILFAGCSSTDDTPAKSDAQETAGESDESSDEKGNKDIEKQLVMISGELYYNTEKENTMTRKCGTMDGEITSAVYENEIPHKDNQSNFGTGYGYQVGMQEGQIEINIDGKLIVFEHLENETVSGMPD
;
A
#
# COMPACT_ATOMS: atom_id res chain seq x y z
N MET A 1 -27.77 27.05 -17.47
CA MET A 1 -27.70 28.31 -16.70
C MET A 1 -27.37 27.96 -15.26
N ILE A 2 -26.20 28.41 -14.81
CA ILE A 2 -25.62 28.16 -13.48
C ILE A 2 -26.37 28.99 -12.45
N MET A 3 -26.75 28.38 -11.32
CA MET A 3 -26.94 29.11 -10.06
C MET A 3 -26.37 28.28 -8.90
N LYS A 4 -25.14 28.65 -8.51
CA LYS A 4 -24.51 28.32 -7.23
C LYS A 4 -25.26 29.09 -6.15
N LYS A 5 -25.69 28.42 -5.07
CA LYS A 5 -25.92 29.12 -3.79
C LYS A 5 -25.20 28.38 -2.66
N LEU A 6 -24.14 29.07 -2.26
CA LEU A 6 -23.27 28.91 -1.12
C LEU A 6 -24.08 29.02 0.18
N SER A 7 -23.89 28.11 1.14
CA SER A 7 -24.05 28.46 2.56
C SER A 7 -23.09 27.64 3.41
N PHE A 8 -21.98 28.30 3.75
CA PHE A 8 -21.01 27.93 4.77
C PHE A 8 -21.64 28.06 6.15
N THR A 9 -21.62 27.02 6.97
CA THR A 9 -21.61 27.17 8.44
C THR A 9 -20.92 25.98 9.10
N ILE A 10 -19.60 25.87 8.88
CA ILE A 10 -18.69 25.11 9.74
C ILE A 10 -18.20 26.10 10.79
N LEU A 11 -18.69 25.97 12.02
CA LEU A 11 -18.10 26.62 13.20
C LEU A 11 -17.15 25.62 13.87
N LEU A 12 -15.87 25.86 13.59
CA LEU A 12 -14.68 25.29 14.18
C LEU A 12 -14.58 25.64 15.66
N VAL A 13 -14.62 24.65 16.56
CA VAL A 13 -13.93 24.69 17.87
C VAL A 13 -13.69 23.24 18.31
N ILE A 14 -12.42 22.87 18.47
CA ILE A 14 -11.82 22.15 19.62
C ILE A 14 -10.40 21.80 19.16
N ILE A 15 -9.49 22.75 19.40
CA ILE A 15 -8.05 22.50 19.43
C ILE A 15 -7.79 21.93 20.82
N ILE A 16 -7.54 20.62 20.92
CA ILE A 16 -6.91 20.05 22.12
C ILE A 16 -5.45 19.82 21.78
N LEU A 17 -4.64 20.76 22.25
CA LEU A 17 -3.20 20.58 22.42
C LEU A 17 -2.99 19.50 23.49
N PHE A 18 -2.59 18.30 23.09
CA PHE A 18 -1.83 17.44 23.98
C PHE A 18 -0.35 17.62 23.66
N ALA A 19 0.30 18.48 24.46
CA ALA A 19 1.72 18.38 24.72
C ALA A 19 1.96 17.09 25.51
N GLY A 20 2.69 16.16 24.93
CA GLY A 20 3.15 14.94 25.58
C GLY A 20 4.58 14.63 25.15
N CYS A 21 5.55 15.22 25.84
CA CYS A 21 6.95 14.78 25.84
C CYS A 21 7.25 14.20 27.23
N SER A 22 7.79 12.97 27.28
CA SER A 22 8.62 12.38 28.36
C SER A 22 8.68 10.86 28.15
N SER A 23 9.77 10.12 28.21
CA SER A 23 11.19 10.37 28.46
C SER A 23 11.95 9.17 27.87
N THR A 24 13.16 9.40 27.37
CA THR A 24 14.22 8.38 27.31
C THR A 24 14.69 8.04 28.73
N ASP A 25 15.04 6.79 29.00
CA ASP A 25 16.19 6.39 29.82
C ASP A 25 16.45 4.86 29.70
N ASP A 26 17.72 4.52 29.86
CA ASP A 26 18.46 3.36 29.35
C ASP A 26 18.28 2.00 30.08
N THR A 27 18.45 0.88 29.33
CA THR A 27 19.42 -0.26 29.46
C THR A 27 19.99 -0.67 30.85
N PRO A 28 20.53 -1.90 31.15
CA PRO A 28 20.46 -3.29 30.61
C PRO A 28 20.18 -4.41 31.67
N ALA A 29 20.10 -5.68 31.21
CA ALA A 29 20.72 -6.93 31.77
C ALA A 29 19.77 -8.13 31.61
N LYS A 30 19.98 -8.99 30.61
CA LYS A 30 20.79 -10.23 30.63
C LYS A 30 20.16 -11.38 31.43
N SER A 31 19.66 -12.39 30.73
CA SER A 31 19.93 -13.79 31.07
C SER A 31 19.87 -14.66 29.82
N ASP A 32 20.87 -15.53 29.74
CA ASP A 32 21.36 -16.27 28.59
C ASP A 32 20.47 -17.43 28.08
N ALA A 33 20.69 -17.73 26.78
CA ALA A 33 20.76 -19.03 26.10
C ALA A 33 19.61 -20.04 26.22
N GLN A 34 19.06 -20.46 25.07
CA GLN A 34 19.48 -21.72 24.44
C GLN A 34 18.83 -21.91 23.06
N GLU A 35 19.70 -21.96 22.05
CA GLU A 35 19.68 -22.75 20.83
C GLU A 35 18.45 -23.63 20.53
N THR A 36 17.77 -23.33 19.43
CA THR A 36 17.30 -24.37 18.51
C THR A 36 17.55 -23.91 17.09
N ALA A 37 18.35 -24.71 16.39
CA ALA A 37 18.60 -24.66 14.97
C ALA A 37 17.30 -24.53 14.18
N GLY A 38 17.27 -23.55 13.31
CA GLY A 38 16.30 -23.38 12.24
C GLY A 38 17.08 -22.99 11.01
N GLU A 39 17.78 -23.97 10.45
CA GLU A 39 18.22 -23.95 9.07
C GLU A 39 16.96 -23.84 8.21
N SER A 40 16.77 -22.68 7.59
CA SER A 40 15.92 -22.57 6.42
C SER A 40 16.75 -21.83 5.40
N ASP A 41 17.34 -22.65 4.54
CA ASP A 41 18.07 -22.31 3.34
C ASP A 41 17.68 -20.95 2.76
N GLU A 42 18.70 -20.11 2.60
CA GLU A 42 18.76 -19.19 1.47
C GLU A 42 18.67 -20.02 0.18
N SER A 43 17.45 -20.33 -0.27
CA SER A 43 17.22 -20.58 -1.68
C SER A 43 17.13 -19.21 -2.35
N SER A 44 18.31 -18.64 -2.62
CA SER A 44 18.47 -17.65 -3.67
C SER A 44 18.18 -18.35 -5.00
N ASP A 45 16.88 -18.49 -5.30
CA ASP A 45 16.45 -18.81 -6.64
C ASP A 45 16.78 -17.60 -7.51
N GLU A 46 17.81 -17.76 -8.34
CA GLU A 46 18.32 -16.85 -9.34
C GLU A 46 17.33 -16.68 -10.52
N LYS A 47 16.03 -16.58 -10.20
CA LYS A 47 14.96 -15.93 -10.97
C LYS A 47 14.26 -14.87 -10.10
N GLY A 48 14.96 -14.39 -9.07
CA GLY A 48 14.55 -13.25 -8.27
C GLY A 48 14.55 -12.00 -9.13
N ASN A 49 13.35 -11.46 -9.30
CA ASN A 49 13.11 -10.12 -8.78
C ASN A 49 13.06 -8.94 -9.77
N LYS A 50 12.24 -9.02 -10.83
CA LYS A 50 11.82 -7.81 -11.56
C LYS A 50 10.65 -7.08 -10.89
N ASP A 51 9.92 -7.77 -10.02
CA ASP A 51 8.67 -7.25 -9.45
C ASP A 51 8.88 -6.49 -8.14
N ILE A 52 9.89 -6.80 -7.33
CA ILE A 52 10.20 -6.03 -6.11
C ILE A 52 10.87 -4.69 -6.45
N GLU A 53 11.45 -4.53 -7.65
CA GLU A 53 11.84 -3.19 -8.12
C GLU A 53 10.63 -2.27 -8.32
N LYS A 54 9.42 -2.83 -8.43
CA LYS A 54 8.18 -2.07 -8.58
C LYS A 54 7.56 -1.75 -7.23
N GLN A 55 6.77 -0.67 -7.23
CA GLN A 55 5.83 -0.42 -6.14
C GLN A 55 4.70 -1.45 -6.22
N LEU A 56 4.50 -2.19 -5.13
CA LEU A 56 3.56 -3.27 -4.97
C LEU A 56 2.56 -2.97 -3.85
N VAL A 57 1.32 -3.42 -4.01
CA VAL A 57 0.29 -3.38 -2.97
C VAL A 57 -0.58 -4.63 -3.03
N MET A 58 -0.93 -5.17 -1.87
CA MET A 58 -1.88 -6.27 -1.74
C MET A 58 -3.26 -5.72 -1.38
N ILE A 59 -4.27 -5.96 -2.22
CA ILE A 59 -5.64 -5.49 -2.03
C ILE A 59 -6.60 -6.66 -2.29
N SER A 60 -7.44 -6.99 -1.30
CA SER A 60 -8.43 -8.08 -1.39
C SER A 60 -7.83 -9.44 -1.82
N GLY A 61 -6.63 -9.76 -1.35
CA GLY A 61 -5.91 -11.00 -1.66
C GLY A 61 -5.20 -11.01 -3.01
N GLU A 62 -5.24 -9.91 -3.76
CA GLU A 62 -4.59 -9.76 -5.05
C GLU A 62 -3.41 -8.79 -4.98
N LEU A 63 -2.32 -9.14 -5.65
CA LEU A 63 -1.12 -8.32 -5.70
C LEU A 63 -1.15 -7.44 -6.94
N TYR A 64 -0.88 -6.15 -6.77
CA TYR A 64 -0.92 -5.15 -7.84
C TYR A 64 0.42 -4.46 -7.96
N TYR A 65 0.84 -4.15 -9.20
CA TYR A 65 2.08 -3.45 -9.49
C TYR A 65 1.82 -2.08 -10.12
N ASN A 66 2.64 -1.10 -9.77
CA ASN A 66 2.56 0.25 -10.34
C ASN A 66 2.93 0.23 -11.83
N THR A 67 2.05 0.79 -12.67
CA THR A 67 2.27 0.89 -14.13
C THR A 67 2.91 2.20 -14.57
N GLU A 68 3.11 3.13 -13.64
CA GLU A 68 3.52 4.53 -13.83
C GLU A 68 2.53 5.40 -14.62
N LYS A 69 1.40 4.83 -15.07
CA LYS A 69 0.38 5.55 -15.82
C LYS A 69 -0.52 6.32 -14.87
N GLU A 70 -0.68 7.62 -15.12
CA GLU A 70 -1.68 8.45 -14.45
C GLU A 70 -3.03 8.35 -15.17
N ASN A 71 -4.11 8.07 -14.44
CA ASN A 71 -5.46 8.26 -14.95
C ASN A 71 -5.84 9.74 -14.85
N THR A 72 -5.77 10.46 -15.98
CA THR A 72 -6.10 11.89 -16.06
C THR A 72 -7.61 12.15 -16.22
N MET A 73 -8.44 11.11 -16.29
CA MET A 73 -9.89 11.30 -16.34
C MET A 73 -10.37 11.94 -15.05
N THR A 74 -10.92 13.14 -15.15
CA THR A 74 -11.38 13.90 -13.99
C THR A 74 -12.62 13.24 -13.37
N ARG A 75 -12.43 12.33 -12.40
CA ARG A 75 -13.52 11.89 -11.52
C ARG A 75 -13.82 13.04 -10.55
N LYS A 76 -15.00 13.66 -10.67
CA LYS A 76 -15.39 14.77 -9.78
C LYS A 76 -15.78 14.22 -8.41
N CYS A 77 -14.93 14.48 -7.42
CA CYS A 77 -15.22 14.41 -5.98
C CYS A 77 -15.90 13.10 -5.51
N GLY A 78 -15.21 11.96 -5.67
CA GLY A 78 -15.59 10.70 -5.04
C GLY A 78 -14.84 10.47 -3.72
N THR A 79 -15.47 9.73 -2.80
CA THR A 79 -14.78 9.09 -1.67
C THR A 79 -14.00 7.89 -2.20
N MET A 80 -12.79 7.65 -1.70
CA MET A 80 -12.00 6.46 -2.06
C MET A 80 -12.64 5.19 -1.50
N ASP A 81 -12.42 4.05 -2.18
CA ASP A 81 -12.98 2.76 -1.79
C ASP A 81 -12.26 2.18 -0.56
N GLY A 82 -10.97 2.51 -0.39
CA GLY A 82 -10.19 2.12 0.78
C GLY A 82 -8.90 2.93 0.95
N GLU A 83 -8.07 2.50 1.91
CA GLU A 83 -6.79 3.12 2.25
C GLU A 83 -5.73 2.04 2.53
N ILE A 84 -4.49 2.30 2.09
CA ILE A 84 -3.32 1.49 2.47
C ILE A 84 -2.93 1.81 3.91
N THR A 85 -2.99 0.83 4.80
CA THR A 85 -2.86 1.05 6.26
C THR A 85 -1.58 0.48 6.87
N SER A 86 -0.82 -0.33 6.12
CA SER A 86 0.46 -0.88 6.57
C SER A 86 1.49 -0.93 5.46
N ALA A 87 2.77 -1.07 5.81
CA ALA A 87 3.85 -1.17 4.86
C ALA A 87 4.88 -2.24 5.26
N VAL A 88 5.54 -2.80 4.26
CA VAL A 88 6.79 -3.59 4.35
C VAL A 88 7.97 -2.75 3.87
N TYR A 89 9.19 -3.29 3.89
CA TYR A 89 10.33 -2.58 3.28
C TYR A 89 10.17 -2.45 1.76
N GLU A 90 10.83 -1.46 1.16
CA GLU A 90 10.74 -1.17 -0.29
C GLU A 90 11.08 -2.39 -1.15
N ASN A 91 11.97 -3.25 -0.65
CA ASN A 91 12.42 -4.45 -1.31
C ASN A 91 11.69 -5.74 -0.83
N GLU A 92 10.48 -5.63 -0.30
CA GLU A 92 9.67 -6.77 0.14
C GLU A 92 8.33 -6.84 -0.60
N ILE A 93 7.79 -8.04 -0.74
CA ILE A 93 6.46 -8.26 -1.31
C ILE A 93 5.42 -8.12 -0.18
N PRO A 94 4.38 -7.29 -0.33
CA PRO A 94 3.30 -7.23 0.64
C PRO A 94 2.46 -8.51 0.61
N HIS A 95 2.11 -9.04 1.79
CA HIS A 95 1.38 -10.30 1.95
C HIS A 95 0.06 -10.16 2.72
N LYS A 96 -0.28 -8.95 3.16
CA LYS A 96 -1.53 -8.64 3.88
C LYS A 96 -2.34 -7.61 3.11
N ASP A 97 -3.66 -7.71 3.18
CA ASP A 97 -4.53 -6.67 2.59
C ASP A 97 -4.19 -5.29 3.14
N ASN A 98 -4.23 -4.29 2.25
CA ASN A 98 -3.90 -2.89 2.53
C ASN A 98 -2.46 -2.71 3.02
N GLN A 99 -1.55 -3.58 2.58
CA GLN A 99 -0.12 -3.48 2.80
C GLN A 99 0.59 -3.13 1.49
N SER A 100 1.54 -2.20 1.53
CA SER A 100 2.37 -1.85 0.38
C SER A 100 3.86 -1.93 0.69
N ASN A 101 4.71 -1.87 -0.32
CA ASN A 101 6.15 -1.63 -0.15
C ASN A 101 6.55 -0.16 -0.37
N PHE A 102 5.60 0.78 -0.44
CA PHE A 102 5.87 2.18 -0.77
C PHE A 102 5.28 3.19 0.23
N GLY A 103 4.66 2.71 1.30
CA GLY A 103 4.16 3.54 2.40
C GLY A 103 2.67 3.34 2.71
N THR A 104 2.11 4.24 3.52
CA THR A 104 0.73 4.18 4.03
C THR A 104 0.00 5.50 3.86
N GLY A 105 -1.32 5.49 4.10
CA GLY A 105 -2.17 6.69 4.02
C GLY A 105 -2.63 7.03 2.60
N TYR A 106 -2.32 6.18 1.62
CA TYR A 106 -2.78 6.33 0.25
C TYR A 106 -4.17 5.74 0.09
N GLY A 107 -5.12 6.57 -0.34
CA GLY A 107 -6.45 6.09 -0.73
C GLY A 107 -6.40 5.38 -2.08
N TYR A 108 -7.19 4.33 -2.24
CA TYR A 108 -7.34 3.60 -3.50
C TYR A 108 -8.81 3.45 -3.91
N GLN A 109 -9.04 3.20 -5.19
CA GLN A 109 -10.35 2.87 -5.75
C GLN A 109 -10.23 1.83 -6.87
N VAL A 110 -11.32 1.13 -7.17
CA VAL A 110 -11.36 0.20 -8.29
C VAL A 110 -11.23 0.97 -9.63
N GLY A 111 -10.34 0.48 -10.48
CA GLY A 111 -10.04 1.03 -11.79
C GLY A 111 -11.20 0.85 -12.78
N MET A 112 -11.10 1.53 -13.92
CA MET A 112 -12.13 1.42 -14.98
C MET A 112 -12.07 0.09 -15.74
N GLN A 113 -10.92 -0.58 -15.72
CA GLN A 113 -10.68 -1.85 -16.40
C GLN A 113 -10.56 -2.95 -15.35
N GLU A 114 -10.94 -4.16 -15.72
CA GLU A 114 -10.77 -5.35 -14.89
C GLU A 114 -9.28 -5.53 -14.55
N GLY A 115 -9.01 -5.94 -13.31
CA GLY A 115 -7.64 -6.10 -12.81
C GLY A 115 -6.88 -4.78 -12.62
N GLN A 116 -7.55 -3.63 -12.60
CA GLN A 116 -6.92 -2.35 -12.27
C GLN A 116 -7.46 -1.78 -10.96
N ILE A 117 -6.55 -1.17 -10.21
CA ILE A 117 -6.86 -0.23 -9.14
C ILE A 117 -6.18 1.11 -9.43
N GLU A 118 -6.72 2.17 -8.86
CA GLU A 118 -6.15 3.51 -8.95
C GLU A 118 -5.80 3.99 -7.54
N ILE A 119 -4.55 4.39 -7.33
CA ILE A 119 -4.05 4.85 -6.02
C ILE A 119 -3.77 6.33 -6.11
N ASN A 120 -4.28 7.11 -5.17
CA ASN A 120 -3.98 8.54 -5.09
C ASN A 120 -2.62 8.76 -4.42
N ILE A 121 -1.61 9.01 -5.25
CA ILE A 121 -0.25 9.35 -4.83
C ILE A 121 -0.06 10.83 -5.17
N ASP A 122 0.15 11.67 -4.17
CA ASP A 122 0.38 13.11 -4.31
C ASP A 122 -0.68 13.86 -5.14
N GLY A 123 -1.94 13.45 -5.02
CA GLY A 123 -3.07 14.07 -5.73
C GLY A 123 -3.28 13.53 -7.15
N LYS A 124 -2.52 12.52 -7.56
CA LYS A 124 -2.61 11.87 -8.88
C LYS A 124 -3.13 10.45 -8.73
N LEU A 125 -4.09 10.06 -9.57
CA LEU A 125 -4.57 8.68 -9.64
C LEU A 125 -3.62 7.86 -10.49
N ILE A 126 -2.74 7.10 -9.84
CA ILE A 126 -1.79 6.22 -10.51
C ILE A 126 -2.43 4.85 -10.70
N VAL A 127 -2.36 4.31 -11.91
CA VAL A 127 -2.91 3.00 -12.26
C VAL A 127 -1.96 1.91 -11.83
N PHE A 128 -2.50 0.94 -11.09
CA PHE A 128 -1.86 -0.31 -10.78
C PHE A 128 -2.62 -1.45 -11.46
N GLU A 129 -1.89 -2.41 -12.00
CA GLU A 129 -2.45 -3.59 -12.67
C GLU A 129 -2.19 -4.84 -11.83
N HIS A 130 -3.13 -5.79 -11.86
CA HIS A 130 -2.99 -7.07 -11.17
C HIS A 130 -1.75 -7.79 -11.70
N LEU A 131 -0.93 -8.29 -10.78
CA LEU A 131 0.18 -9.15 -11.11
C LEU A 131 -0.38 -10.53 -11.40
N GLU A 132 -0.67 -10.82 -12.66
CA GLU A 132 -0.95 -12.19 -13.09
C GLU A 132 0.30 -13.03 -12.81
N ASN A 133 0.20 -13.96 -11.87
CA ASN A 133 1.13 -15.06 -11.80
C ASN A 133 1.04 -15.76 -13.15
N GLU A 134 2.06 -15.66 -14.01
CA GLU A 134 2.10 -16.32 -15.31
C GLU A 134 1.64 -17.77 -15.12
N THR A 135 0.37 -18.04 -15.47
CA THR A 135 -0.14 -19.40 -15.45
C THR A 135 0.68 -20.13 -16.51
N VAL A 136 1.41 -21.16 -16.08
CA VAL A 136 2.18 -22.02 -16.98
C VAL A 136 1.16 -22.74 -17.89
N SER A 137 0.81 -22.05 -18.97
CA SER A 137 0.02 -22.53 -20.10
C SER A 137 0.87 -23.56 -20.84
N GLY A 138 0.84 -24.80 -20.37
CA GLY A 138 1.69 -25.85 -20.96
C GLY A 138 1.52 -27.27 -20.43
N MET A 139 0.49 -27.57 -19.62
CA MET A 139 0.19 -28.94 -19.24
C MET A 139 -1.01 -29.44 -20.08
N PRO A 140 -0.81 -30.19 -21.18
CA PRO A 140 -1.90 -30.90 -21.83
C PRO A 140 -2.37 -32.08 -20.95
N ASP A 141 -3.69 -32.31 -20.96
CA ASP A 141 -4.39 -33.42 -20.29
C ASP A 141 -3.87 -34.81 -20.65
#